data_AF-A0A7X3LAE1-F1
#
_entry.id   AF-A0A7X3LAE1-F1
#
_cell.length_a   1.000
_cell.length_b   1.000
_cell.length_c   1.000
_cell.angle_alpha   90.00
_cell.angle_beta   90.00
_cell.angle_gamma   90.00
#
_symmetry.space_group_name_H-M   'P 1'
#
loop_
_entity.id
_entity.type
_entity.pdbx_description
1 polymer ?
#
loop_
_entity_poly.entity_id
_entity_poly.type
_entity_poly.pdbx_seq_one_letter_code
_entity_poly.pdbx_strand_id
1 'polypeptide(L)' 'MRRTRVRVETCARFGKALQRPYSGRLQFRVSPELHANVVRAAELSGKSLKRWGEEVLRRAAEQAAA' A
#
# COMPACT_ATOMS: atom_id res chain seq x y z
N MET A 1 -22.86 -0.45 9.73
CA MET A 1 -21.99 -1.53 9.21
C MET A 1 -22.69 -2.22 8.05
N ARG A 2 -22.42 -1.83 6.79
CA ARG A 2 -23.01 -2.49 5.62
C ARG A 2 -22.13 -3.65 5.16
N ARG A 3 -22.81 -4.77 4.91
CA ARG A 3 -22.33 -6.13 4.63
C ARG A 3 -21.44 -6.21 3.39
N THR A 4 -20.43 -7.06 3.45
CA THR A 4 -20.00 -7.83 2.28
C THR A 4 -19.69 -9.25 2.76
N ARG A 5 -20.74 -10.09 2.78
CA ARG A 5 -20.54 -11.54 2.82
C ARG A 5 -20.01 -11.94 1.44
N VAL A 6 -18.70 -12.18 1.33
CA VAL A 6 -18.14 -12.84 0.15
C VAL A 6 -18.68 -14.27 0.13
N ARG A 7 -19.48 -14.59 -0.90
CA ARG A 7 -20.16 -15.87 -1.05
C ARG A 7 -19.17 -16.91 -1.58
N VAL A 8 -18.81 -17.87 -0.73
CA VAL A 8 -17.81 -18.94 -0.99
C VAL A 8 -18.24 -19.87 -2.14
N GLU A 9 -19.53 -19.97 -2.45
CA GLU A 9 -20.07 -20.89 -3.46
C GLU A 9 -19.57 -20.62 -4.90
N THR A 10 -19.16 -19.40 -5.23
CA THR A 10 -18.64 -19.11 -6.59
C THR A 10 -17.14 -19.42 -6.73
N CYS A 11 -16.41 -19.54 -5.61
CA CYS A 11 -14.95 -19.75 -5.64
C CYS A 11 -14.55 -21.21 -5.92
N ALA A 12 -15.46 -22.17 -5.76
CA ALA A 12 -15.19 -23.60 -5.99
C ALA A 12 -15.03 -23.97 -7.48
N ARG A 13 -15.51 -23.13 -8.41
CA ARG A 13 -15.53 -23.45 -9.85
C ARG A 13 -14.23 -23.16 -10.59
N PHE A 14 -13.28 -22.44 -9.99
CA PHE A 14 -12.08 -21.95 -10.70
C PHE A 14 -10.73 -22.34 -10.09
N GLY A 15 -10.68 -23.09 -8.98
CA GLY A 15 -9.41 -23.57 -8.40
C GLY A 15 -8.38 -22.48 -8.05
N LYS A 16 -8.77 -21.20 -8.11
CA LYS A 16 -7.91 -20.06 -7.80
C LYS A 16 -8.02 -19.79 -6.32
N ALA A 17 -6.89 -19.92 -5.61
CA ALA A 17 -6.78 -19.52 -4.22
C ALA A 17 -7.36 -18.11 -4.07
N LEU A 18 -8.29 -17.95 -3.12
CA LEU A 18 -8.91 -16.68 -2.78
C LEU A 18 -7.79 -15.70 -2.37
N GLN A 19 -7.28 -14.92 -3.32
CA GLN A 19 -6.34 -13.84 -3.04
C GLN A 19 -7.09 -12.88 -2.13
N ARG A 20 -6.72 -12.88 -0.84
CA ARG A 20 -7.25 -11.90 0.10
C ARG A 20 -7.03 -10.52 -0.51
N PRO A 21 -8.05 -9.64 -0.56
CA PRO A 21 -7.86 -8.31 -1.11
C PRO A 21 -6.71 -7.63 -0.35
N TYR A 22 -5.74 -7.07 -1.09
CA TYR A 22 -4.61 -6.36 -0.50
C TYR A 22 -5.15 -5.19 0.33
N SER A 23 -4.75 -5.13 1.61
CA SER A 23 -5.37 -4.18 2.55
C SER A 23 -4.96 -2.71 2.36
N GLY A 24 -3.99 -2.44 1.49
CA GLY A 24 -3.40 -1.10 1.28
C GLY A 24 -2.62 -0.55 2.47
N ARG A 25 -2.52 -1.29 3.59
CA ARG A 25 -1.79 -0.88 4.79
C ARG A 25 -0.36 -1.40 4.72
N LEU A 26 0.60 -0.49 4.69
CA LEU A 26 2.03 -0.78 4.73
C LEU A 26 2.59 -0.28 6.07
N GLN A 27 3.16 -1.17 6.85
CA GLN A 27 3.86 -0.84 8.10
C GLN A 27 5.34 -1.15 7.91
N PHE A 28 6.18 -0.11 7.94
CA PHE A 28 7.62 -0.26 7.83
C PHE A 28 8.27 0.11 9.16
N ARG A 29 9.30 -0.65 9.54
CA ARG A 29 10.26 -0.22 10.55
C ARG A 29 11.47 0.32 9.83
N VAL A 30 11.83 1.56 10.12
CA VAL A 30 13.00 2.26 9.54
C VAL A 30 13.84 2.87 10.66
N SER A 31 15.08 3.23 10.35
CA SER A 31 15.92 3.95 11.31
C SER A 31 15.34 5.33 11.64
N PRO A 32 15.57 5.89 12.84
CA PRO A 32 15.10 7.22 13.20
C PRO A 32 15.58 8.32 12.24
N GLU A 33 16.82 8.21 11.77
CA GLU A 33 17.41 9.16 10.81
C GLU A 33 16.67 9.13 9.46
N LEU A 34 16.39 7.93 8.94
CA LEU A 34 15.62 7.80 7.71
C LEU A 34 14.20 8.34 7.89
N HIS A 35 13.56 8.07 9.03
CA HIS A 35 12.24 8.62 9.33
C HIS A 35 12.24 10.16 9.33
N ALA A 36 13.22 10.79 9.96
CA ALA A 36 13.34 12.26 9.98
C ALA A 36 13.53 12.84 8.56
N ASN A 37 14.40 12.22 7.76
CA ASN A 37 14.65 12.65 6.38
C ASN A 37 13.39 12.52 5.51
N VAL A 38 12.64 11.43 5.66
CA VAL A 38 11.40 11.18 4.93
C VAL A 38 10.30 12.19 5.33
N VAL A 39 10.14 12.47 6.63
CA VAL A 39 9.20 13.49 7.11
C VAL A 39 9.55 14.85 6.52
N ARG A 40 10.82 15.24 6.57
CA ARG A 40 11.29 16.53 6.02
C ARG A 40 11.07 16.63 4.51
N ALA A 41 11.31 15.55 3.76
CA ALA A 41 11.07 15.52 2.32
C ALA A 41 9.57 15.70 1.99
N ALA A 42 8.67 15.11 2.79
CA ALA A 42 7.24 15.29 2.64
C ALA A 42 6.81 16.74 2.92
N GLU A 43 7.30 17.34 4.01
CA GLU A 43 7.05 18.73 4.38
C GLU A 43 7.52 19.72 3.30
N LEU A 44 8.75 19.56 2.81
CA LEU A 44 9.30 20.40 1.72
C LEU A 44 8.50 20.25 0.42
N SER A 45 7.85 19.11 0.22
CA SER A 45 6.96 18.87 -0.93
C SER A 45 5.54 19.42 -0.72
N GLY A 46 5.23 19.98 0.45
CA GLY A 46 3.89 20.43 0.83
C GLY A 46 2.87 19.30 0.96
N LYS A 47 3.33 18.07 1.24
CA LYS A 47 2.50 16.85 1.24
C LYS A 47 2.51 16.21 2.62
N SER A 48 1.41 15.54 2.94
CA SER A 48 1.42 14.61 4.09
C SER A 48 2.36 13.44 3.80
N LEU A 49 2.97 12.91 4.86
CA LEU A 49 3.85 11.74 4.78
C LEU A 49 3.22 10.56 4.02
N LYS A 50 1.91 10.33 4.23
CA LYS A 50 1.17 9.26 3.54
C LYS A 50 1.11 9.49 2.03
N ARG A 51 0.72 10.70 1.60
CA ARG A 51 0.61 11.03 0.17
C ARG A 51 1.97 11.03 -0.51
N TRP A 52 2.97 11.62 0.15
CA TRP A 52 4.35 11.61 -0.33
C TRP A 52 4.86 10.17 -0.49
N GLY A 53 4.66 9.32 0.53
CA GLY A 53 5.06 7.92 0.48
C GLY A 53 4.35 7.10 -0.60
N GLU A 54 3.05 7.31 -0.80
CA GLU A 54 2.30 6.65 -1.87
C GLU A 54 2.85 6.97 -3.25
N GLU A 55 3.16 8.23 -3.52
CA GLU A 55 3.73 8.66 -4.81
C GLU A 55 5.13 8.08 -5.04
N VAL A 56 5.99 8.08 -4.01
CA VAL A 56 7.33 7.49 -4.09
C VAL A 56 7.25 5.98 -4.36
N LEU A 57 6.40 5.26 -3.63
CA LEU A 57 6.20 3.83 -3.82
C LEU A 57 5.64 3.50 -5.22
N ARG A 58 4.70 4.32 -5.71
CA ARG A 58 4.14 4.16 -7.06
C ARG A 58 5.21 4.30 -8.12
N ARG A 59 6.00 5.38 -8.08
CA ARG A 59 7.10 5.61 -9.02
C ARG A 59 8.12 4.47 -8.98
N ALA A 60 8.50 4.02 -7.78
CA ALA A 60 9.44 2.91 -7.65
C ALA A 60 8.89 1.59 -8.24
N ALA A 61 7.59 1.31 -8.04
CA ALA A 61 6.95 0.14 -8.62
C ALA A 61 6.85 0.21 -10.15
N GLU A 62 6.49 1.39 -10.70
CA GLU A 62 6.47 1.64 -12.15
C GLU A 62 7.86 1.48 -12.77
N GLN A 63 8.90 2.00 -12.10
CA GLN A 63 10.29 1.87 -12.55
C GLN A 63 10.79 0.43 -12.52
N ALA A 64 10.41 -0.36 -11.50
CA ALA A 64 10.80 -1.76 -11.40
C ALA A 64 10.06 -2.67 -12.38
N ALA A 65 8.92 -2.22 -12.92
CA ALA A 65 8.11 -2.95 -13.88
C ALA A 65 8.44 -2.61 -15.35
N ALA A 66 9.28 -1.59 -15.59
CA ALA A 66 9.81 -1.20 -16.89
C ALA A 66 11.05 -2.03 -17.26
#